data_AF-A0A813KT18-F1
#
_entry.id   AF-A0A813KT18-F1
#
_cell.length_a   1.000
_cell.length_b   1.000
_cell.length_c   1.000
_cell.angle_alpha   90.00
_cell.angle_beta   90.00
_cell.angle_gamma   90.00
#
_symmetry.space_group_name_H-M   'P 1'
#
loop_
_entity.id
_entity.type
_entity.pdbx_description
1 polymer ?
#
loop_
_entity_poly.entity_id
_entity_poly.type
_entity_poly.pdbx_seq_one_letter_code
_entity_poly.pdbx_strand_id
1 'polypeptide(L)'
;YAQTVQYPQTAGEAMACARRSLASGLLVLLAVEVTAGFENDQEIQVSMNKVWPFANPTETYEYYDYPYCQPKIVMPHFMTLGQVLRGDRLVNSLYAMHMKRQVDRTVVCSRTMTEADIKKLKDAIDANYMFELFVGELPIDRPFGVKSSMDVSA
;
A
#
# COMPACT_ATOMS: atom_id res chain seq x y z
N TYR A 1 9.31 23.78 3.35
CA TYR A 1 10.21 22.82 4.02
C TYR A 1 10.10 21.51 3.29
N ALA A 2 11.02 21.30 2.35
CA ALA A 2 11.07 20.14 1.48
C ALA A 2 11.70 18.98 2.25
N GLN A 3 10.97 17.88 2.41
CA GLN A 3 11.59 16.59 2.72
C GLN A 3 11.61 15.81 1.43
N THR A 4 12.79 15.72 0.82
CA THR A 4 13.11 14.68 -0.15
C THR A 4 12.98 13.35 0.59
N VAL A 5 11.86 12.66 0.41
CA VAL A 5 11.72 11.27 0.85
C VAL A 5 12.74 10.48 0.04
N GLN A 6 13.84 10.12 0.69
CA GLN A 6 14.83 9.19 0.17
C GLN A 6 14.13 7.85 0.00
N TYR A 7 13.89 7.44 -1.25
CA TYR A 7 13.66 6.04 -1.57
C TYR A 7 14.90 5.26 -1.10
N PRO A 8 14.78 4.22 -0.26
CA PRO A 8 15.87 3.28 -0.11
C PRO A 8 16.02 2.53 -1.44
N GLN A 9 16.89 3.05 -2.31
CA GLN A 9 17.52 2.24 -3.35
C GLN A 9 18.56 1.34 -2.67
N THR A 10 18.12 0.35 -1.89
CA THR A 10 19.01 -0.63 -1.28
C THR A 10 18.39 -2.01 -1.33
N ALA A 11 18.12 -2.48 -2.54
CA ALA A 11 18.25 -3.89 -2.88
C ALA A 11 19.48 -4.04 -3.79
N GLY A 12 20.59 -3.46 -3.34
CA GLY A 12 21.88 -3.50 -3.99
C GLY A 12 22.91 -3.11 -2.94
N GLU A 13 23.79 -4.05 -2.61
CA GLU A 13 25.05 -3.83 -1.88
C GLU A 13 24.98 -3.80 -0.34
N ALA A 14 24.86 -5.00 0.23
CA ALA A 14 25.73 -5.38 1.33
C ALA A 14 26.56 -6.61 0.91
N MET A 15 27.46 -6.44 -0.07
CA MET A 15 28.51 -7.43 -0.35
C MET A 15 29.64 -7.27 0.68
N ALA A 16 29.48 -7.87 1.86
CA ALA A 16 30.62 -8.21 2.70
C ALA A 16 31.31 -9.45 2.10
N CYS A 17 32.03 -9.29 0.98
CA CYS A 17 32.82 -10.37 0.40
C CYS A 17 34.23 -10.33 1.01
N ALA A 18 34.45 -11.22 1.98
CA ALA A 18 35.74 -11.43 2.62
C ALA A 18 36.82 -11.76 1.58
N ARG A 19 37.92 -10.99 1.58
CA ARG A 19 39.12 -11.30 0.79
C ARG A 19 39.65 -12.68 1.17
N ARG A 20 39.50 -13.68 0.29
CA ARG A 20 40.30 -14.91 0.37
C ARG A 20 40.99 -15.16 -0.96
N SER A 21 42.31 -15.27 -0.87
CA SER A 21 43.23 -15.47 -1.98
C SER A 21 43.03 -16.85 -2.63
N LEU A 22 42.98 -16.80 -3.96
CA LEU A 22 42.97 -17.83 -5.03
C LEU A 22 43.30 -19.29 -4.66
N ALA A 23 42.48 -20.24 -5.13
CA ALA A 23 42.90 -21.33 -6.04
C ALA A 23 41.75 -22.29 -6.43
N SER A 24 41.69 -22.60 -7.73
CA SER A 24 41.14 -23.80 -8.35
C SER A 24 39.62 -24.04 -8.36
N GLY A 25 38.98 -23.59 -9.44
CA GLY A 25 38.07 -24.34 -10.31
C GLY A 25 37.22 -25.47 -9.69
N LEU A 26 36.19 -25.10 -8.93
CA LEU A 26 34.99 -25.92 -8.78
C LEU A 26 33.80 -24.99 -8.99
N LEU A 27 32.88 -25.36 -9.88
CA LEU A 27 31.67 -24.60 -10.16
C LEU A 27 30.80 -24.59 -8.89
N VAL A 28 31.02 -23.59 -8.03
CA VAL A 28 30.19 -23.38 -6.85
C VAL A 28 28.85 -22.85 -7.37
N LEU A 29 27.87 -23.73 -7.51
CA LEU A 29 26.46 -23.35 -7.54
C LEU A 29 26.16 -22.72 -6.18
N LEU A 30 26.34 -21.40 -6.08
CA LEU A 30 25.81 -20.62 -4.98
C LEU A 30 24.29 -20.70 -5.08
N ALA A 31 23.70 -21.63 -4.32
CA ALA A 31 22.32 -21.51 -3.91
C ALA A 31 22.24 -20.25 -3.05
N VAL A 32 21.90 -19.12 -3.68
CA VAL A 32 21.50 -17.92 -2.96
C VAL A 32 20.13 -18.23 -2.41
N GLU A 33 20.08 -18.70 -1.17
CA GLU A 33 18.84 -18.67 -0.40
C GLU A 33 18.51 -17.20 -0.16
N VAL A 34 17.59 -16.65 -0.95
CA VAL A 34 17.03 -15.32 -0.71
C VAL A 34 16.13 -15.43 0.52
N THR A 35 16.73 -15.37 1.70
CA THR A 35 16.02 -15.07 2.95
C THR A 35 16.05 -13.56 3.14
N ALA A 36 15.42 -12.82 2.22
CA ALA A 36 15.16 -11.40 2.42
C ALA A 36 14.07 -11.25 3.49
N GLY A 37 14.45 -11.43 4.74
CA GLY A 37 13.61 -11.14 5.90
C GLY A 37 13.61 -9.65 6.18
N PHE A 38 12.46 -9.11 6.58
CA PHE A 38 12.40 -7.73 7.07
C PHE A 38 13.17 -7.60 8.39
N GLU A 39 13.90 -6.51 8.55
CA GLU A 39 14.56 -6.19 9.81
C GLU A 39 13.52 -5.83 10.88
N ASN A 40 13.91 -6.02 12.14
CA ASN A 40 13.08 -5.55 13.25
C ASN A 40 12.92 -4.04 13.12
N ASP A 41 11.70 -3.54 13.31
CA ASP A 41 11.39 -2.11 13.28
C ASP A 41 11.56 -1.42 11.93
N GLN A 42 11.74 -2.19 10.85
CA GLN A 42 11.78 -1.65 9.50
C GLN A 42 10.44 -1.02 9.12
N GLU A 43 10.48 0.23 8.64
CA GLU A 43 9.29 0.92 8.11
C GLU A 43 8.82 0.22 6.83
N ILE A 44 7.50 0.00 6.75
CA ILE A 44 6.84 -0.60 5.60
C ILE A 44 6.00 0.48 4.95
N GLN A 45 6.28 0.72 3.67
CA GLN A 45 5.51 1.67 2.89
C GLN A 45 4.09 1.14 2.66
N VAL A 46 3.10 1.98 2.96
CA VAL A 46 1.70 1.74 2.61
C VAL A 46 1.30 2.71 1.51
N SER A 47 0.89 2.18 0.36
CA SER A 47 0.49 2.96 -0.81
C SER A 47 -0.99 2.71 -1.11
N MET A 48 -1.74 3.78 -1.38
CA MET A 48 -3.13 3.65 -1.84
C MET A 48 -3.15 3.46 -3.35
N ASN A 49 -4.08 2.66 -3.87
CA ASN A 49 -4.17 2.40 -5.31
C ASN A 49 -5.51 2.88 -5.88
N LYS A 50 -6.47 1.97 -6.01
CA LYS A 50 -7.71 2.16 -6.75
C LYS A 50 -8.90 1.54 -6.05
N VAL A 51 -10.08 1.90 -6.52
CA VAL A 51 -11.36 1.43 -6.01
C VAL A 51 -12.28 1.05 -7.16
N TRP A 52 -13.08 0.01 -7.00
CA TRP A 52 -13.96 -0.49 -8.05
C TRP A 52 -15.25 -1.10 -7.47
N PRO A 53 -16.38 -1.03 -8.20
CA PRO A 53 -17.58 -1.75 -7.84
C PRO A 53 -17.37 -3.26 -8.05
N PHE A 54 -17.81 -4.08 -7.11
CA PHE A 54 -17.74 -5.54 -7.25
C PHE A 54 -18.47 -6.06 -8.50
N ALA A 55 -19.55 -5.38 -8.90
CA ALA A 55 -20.35 -5.74 -10.08
C ALA A 55 -19.65 -5.44 -11.43
N ASN A 56 -18.68 -4.51 -11.46
CA ASN A 56 -17.96 -4.14 -12.68
C ASN A 56 -16.47 -3.88 -12.40
N PRO A 57 -15.65 -4.95 -12.32
CA PRO A 57 -14.22 -4.82 -12.00
C PRO A 57 -13.37 -4.04 -13.02
N THR A 58 -13.90 -3.80 -14.22
CA THR A 58 -13.23 -3.00 -15.26
C THR A 58 -13.26 -1.51 -14.95
N GLU A 59 -14.22 -1.08 -14.13
CA GLU A 59 -14.40 0.31 -13.72
C GLU A 59 -13.55 0.60 -12.48
N THR A 60 -12.50 1.40 -12.66
CA THR A 60 -11.56 1.74 -11.58
C THR A 60 -11.49 3.25 -11.37
N TYR A 61 -11.56 3.67 -10.11
CA TYR A 61 -11.40 5.06 -9.68
C TYR A 61 -10.19 5.20 -8.76
N GLU A 62 -9.72 6.43 -8.53
CA GLU A 62 -8.62 6.67 -7.60
C GLU A 62 -9.10 6.56 -6.15
N TYR A 63 -8.22 6.11 -5.25
CA TYR A 63 -8.59 5.96 -3.84
C TYR A 63 -9.07 7.27 -3.21
N TYR A 64 -8.40 8.39 -3.49
CA TYR A 64 -8.74 9.70 -2.91
C TYR A 64 -9.86 10.44 -3.64
N ASP A 65 -10.50 9.85 -4.66
CA ASP A 65 -11.76 10.38 -5.21
C ASP A 65 -12.91 10.28 -4.19
N TYR A 66 -12.78 9.35 -3.25
CA TYR A 66 -13.71 9.18 -2.14
C TYR A 66 -13.29 10.05 -0.95
N PRO A 67 -14.25 10.45 -0.09
CA PRO A 67 -14.01 11.42 0.98
C PRO A 67 -13.25 10.81 2.17
N TYR A 68 -12.17 10.09 1.90
CA TYR A 68 -11.21 9.59 2.87
C TYR A 68 -10.30 10.71 3.39
N CYS A 69 -9.48 10.34 4.36
CA CYS A 69 -8.38 11.16 4.78
C CYS A 69 -7.23 11.07 3.79
N GLN A 70 -6.77 12.23 3.35
CA GLN A 70 -5.74 12.39 2.34
C GLN A 70 -4.57 13.16 2.95
N PRO A 71 -3.31 12.82 2.59
CA PRO A 71 -2.17 13.64 2.96
C PRO A 71 -2.28 15.03 2.33
N LYS A 72 -1.64 16.03 2.95
CA LYS A 72 -1.63 17.41 2.44
C LYS A 72 -1.10 17.51 1.00
N ILE A 73 -0.19 16.59 0.65
CA ILE A 73 0.39 16.47 -0.68
C ILE A 73 0.24 15.00 -1.08
N VAL A 74 -0.50 14.77 -2.16
CA VAL A 74 -0.56 13.46 -2.81
C VAL A 74 0.57 13.37 -3.82
N MET A 75 1.44 12.40 -3.60
CA MET A 75 2.58 12.10 -4.43
C MET A 75 2.37 10.74 -5.09
N PRO A 76 2.41 10.66 -6.42
CA PRO A 76 2.37 9.39 -7.11
C PRO A 76 3.67 8.62 -6.90
N HIS A 77 3.57 7.30 -6.82
CA HIS A 77 4.72 6.41 -6.80
C HIS A 77 5.13 6.01 -8.22
N PHE A 78 6.42 5.73 -8.38
CA PHE A 78 6.91 5.13 -9.61
C PHE A 78 6.32 3.73 -9.76
N MET A 79 5.76 3.46 -10.94
CA MET A 79 5.13 2.20 -11.27
C MET A 79 5.86 1.55 -12.44
N THR A 80 5.91 0.22 -12.42
CA THR A 80 6.37 -0.57 -13.56
C THR A 80 5.37 -0.47 -14.72
N LEU A 81 5.83 -0.77 -15.94
CA LEU A 81 4.95 -0.80 -17.11
C LEU A 81 3.75 -1.75 -16.90
N GLY A 82 3.96 -2.90 -16.26
CA GLY A 82 2.89 -3.85 -15.95
C GLY A 82 1.82 -3.28 -15.01
N GLN A 83 2.23 -2.55 -13.97
CA GLN A 83 1.31 -1.85 -13.06
C GLN A 83 0.51 -0.78 -13.79
N VAL A 84 1.17 0.02 -14.63
CA VAL A 84 0.50 1.05 -15.45
C VAL A 84 -0.55 0.42 -16.39
N LEU A 85 -0.22 -0.71 -17.04
CA LEU A 85 -1.14 -1.40 -17.95
C LEU A 85 -2.34 -2.04 -17.23
N ARG A 86 -2.20 -2.43 -15.96
CA ARG A 86 -3.32 -2.87 -15.11
C ARG A 86 -4.16 -1.72 -14.56
N GLY A 87 -3.80 -0.48 -14.88
CA GLY A 87 -4.48 0.72 -14.40
C GLY A 87 -4.19 1.07 -12.95
N ASP A 88 -3.02 0.68 -12.42
CA ASP A 88 -2.62 1.08 -11.08
C ASP A 88 -2.33 2.59 -11.01
N ARG A 89 -2.71 3.19 -9.87
CA ARG A 89 -2.63 4.61 -9.50
C ARG A 89 -2.03 4.73 -8.10
N LEU A 90 -0.82 4.19 -7.91
CA LEU A 90 -0.17 4.18 -6.59
C LEU A 90 0.17 5.59 -6.11
N VAL A 91 -0.30 5.92 -4.90
CA VAL A 91 -0.05 7.20 -4.23
C VAL A 91 0.29 6.99 -2.76
N ASN A 92 0.98 7.96 -2.16
CA ASN A 92 1.35 7.91 -0.75
C ASN A 92 0.13 7.86 0.18
N SER A 93 0.27 7.14 1.30
CA SER A 93 -0.76 7.08 2.35
C SER A 93 -0.42 7.91 3.58
N LEU A 94 -1.38 7.96 4.52
CA LEU A 94 -1.20 8.54 5.86
C LEU A 94 -0.72 7.50 6.90
N TYR A 95 -0.65 6.22 6.54
CA TYR A 95 -0.37 5.14 7.48
C TYR A 95 1.14 4.88 7.56
N ALA A 96 1.68 4.90 8.78
CA ALA A 96 3.06 4.49 9.06
C ALA A 96 3.05 3.12 9.74
N MET A 97 3.50 2.09 9.04
CA MET A 97 3.59 0.72 9.56
C MET A 97 5.05 0.32 9.76
N HIS A 98 5.34 -0.41 10.83
CA HIS A 98 6.69 -0.90 11.14
C HIS A 98 6.64 -2.38 11.46
N MET A 99 7.62 -3.15 10.99
CA MET A 99 7.70 -4.57 11.26
C MET A 99 7.93 -4.86 12.75
N LYS A 100 7.16 -5.81 13.29
CA LYS A 100 7.23 -6.25 14.69
C LYS A 100 6.99 -5.15 15.73
N ARG A 101 6.43 -4.01 15.32
CA ARG A 101 6.00 -2.95 16.24
C ARG A 101 4.49 -3.03 16.39
N GLN A 102 4.03 -3.38 17.59
CA GLN A 102 2.62 -3.28 17.92
C GLN A 102 2.25 -1.80 18.11
N VAL A 103 1.18 -1.38 17.46
CA VAL A 103 0.62 -0.03 17.60
C VAL A 103 -0.80 -0.19 18.13
N ASP A 104 -1.12 0.52 19.19
CA ASP A 104 -2.48 0.55 19.72
C ASP A 104 -3.43 1.25 18.74
N ARG A 105 -4.73 1.07 18.94
CA ARG A 105 -5.73 1.69 18.07
C ARG A 105 -5.64 3.21 18.17
N THR A 106 -5.15 3.84 17.12
CA THR A 106 -5.00 5.30 17.01
C THR A 106 -5.93 5.88 15.95
N VAL A 107 -6.29 7.15 16.14
CA VAL A 107 -7.04 7.92 15.14
C VAL A 107 -6.03 8.54 14.18
N VAL A 108 -6.08 8.15 12.91
CA VAL A 108 -5.16 8.65 11.87
C VAL A 108 -5.45 10.10 11.51
N CYS A 109 -6.72 10.47 11.50
CA CYS A 109 -7.20 11.79 11.10
C CYS A 109 -8.58 12.07 11.69
N SER A 110 -8.89 13.35 11.84
CA SER A 110 -10.24 13.84 12.13
C SER A 110 -10.65 14.82 11.05
N ARG A 111 -11.83 14.61 10.47
CA ARG A 111 -12.38 15.46 9.41
C ARG A 111 -13.90 15.53 9.56
N THR A 112 -14.44 16.71 9.34
CA THR A 112 -15.88 16.92 9.22
C THR A 112 -16.34 16.55 7.80
N MET A 113 -17.35 15.69 7.69
CA MET A 113 -17.91 15.25 6.42
C MET A 113 -19.20 16.01 6.11
N THR A 114 -19.41 16.35 4.84
CA THR A 114 -20.68 16.93 4.39
C THR A 114 -21.73 15.84 4.17
N GLU A 115 -23.01 16.22 4.06
CA GLU A 115 -24.08 15.26 3.73
C GLU A 115 -23.83 14.56 2.38
N ALA A 116 -23.28 15.30 1.40
CA ALA A 116 -22.90 14.74 0.11
C ALA A 116 -21.78 13.69 0.23
N ASP A 117 -20.78 13.93 1.08
CA ASP A 117 -19.70 12.97 1.33
C ASP A 117 -20.22 11.68 1.97
N ILE A 118 -21.11 11.83 2.96
CA ILE A 118 -21.75 10.70 3.65
C ILE A 118 -22.59 9.90 2.65
N LYS A 119 -23.37 10.58 1.81
CA LYS A 119 -24.16 9.92 0.77
C LYS A 119 -23.27 9.14 -0.19
N LYS A 120 -22.17 9.74 -0.67
CA LYS A 120 -21.22 9.10 -1.58
C LYS A 120 -20.63 7.81 -0.99
N LEU A 121 -20.28 7.81 0.30
CA LEU A 121 -19.80 6.60 0.98
C LEU A 121 -20.89 5.55 1.15
N LYS A 122 -22.12 5.96 1.52
CA LYS A 122 -23.26 5.05 1.63
C LYS A 122 -23.58 4.37 0.30
N ASP A 123 -23.65 5.14 -0.77
CA ASP A 123 -23.88 4.63 -2.12
C ASP A 123 -22.80 3.60 -2.52
N ALA A 124 -21.53 3.87 -2.18
CA ALA A 124 -20.43 2.95 -2.45
C ALA A 124 -20.50 1.65 -1.62
N ILE A 125 -20.90 1.74 -0.34
CA ILE A 125 -21.13 0.56 0.50
C ILE A 125 -22.32 -0.24 -0.04
N ASP A 126 -23.40 0.42 -0.46
CA ASP A 126 -24.58 -0.21 -1.04
C ASP A 126 -24.28 -0.95 -2.34
N ALA A 127 -23.39 -0.40 -3.16
CA ALA A 127 -22.92 -1.00 -4.40
C ALA A 127 -21.75 -1.99 -4.23
N ASN A 128 -21.38 -2.33 -2.98
CA ASN A 128 -20.28 -3.24 -2.65
C ASN A 128 -18.94 -2.86 -3.30
N TYR A 129 -18.54 -1.59 -3.16
CA TYR A 129 -17.23 -1.16 -3.63
C TYR A 129 -16.10 -1.82 -2.84
N MET A 130 -15.02 -2.13 -3.55
CA MET A 130 -13.78 -2.66 -3.05
C MET A 130 -12.68 -1.60 -3.24
N PHE A 131 -11.68 -1.61 -2.36
CA PHE A 131 -10.45 -0.84 -2.53
C PHE A 131 -9.23 -1.76 -2.47
N GLU A 132 -8.21 -1.39 -3.23
CA GLU A 132 -6.88 -2.01 -3.20
C GLU A 132 -5.87 -1.02 -2.61
N LEU A 133 -5.04 -1.54 -1.72
CA LEU A 133 -3.85 -0.86 -1.24
C LEU A 133 -2.66 -1.81 -1.29
N PHE A 134 -1.45 -1.26 -1.28
CA PHE A 134 -0.22 -2.03 -1.23
C PHE A 134 0.47 -1.80 0.11
N VAL A 135 0.83 -2.90 0.78
CA VAL A 135 1.71 -2.87 1.96
C VAL A 135 3.05 -3.47 1.52
N GLY A 136 4.04 -2.60 1.31
CA GLY A 136 5.22 -2.93 0.52
C GLY A 136 4.79 -3.31 -0.91
N GLU A 137 5.13 -4.52 -1.33
CA GLU A 137 4.80 -5.06 -2.65
C GLU A 137 3.56 -5.99 -2.66
N LEU A 138 2.87 -6.10 -1.51
CA LEU A 138 1.74 -7.01 -1.36
C LEU A 138 0.41 -6.27 -1.56
N PRO A 139 -0.41 -6.67 -2.56
CA PRO A 139 -1.74 -6.11 -2.73
C PRO A 139 -2.69 -6.62 -1.65
N ILE A 140 -3.54 -5.73 -1.16
CA ILE A 140 -4.58 -6.03 -0.18
C ILE A 140 -5.90 -5.42 -0.67
N ASP A 141 -6.88 -6.29 -0.89
CA ASP A 141 -8.22 -5.91 -1.31
C ASP A 141 -9.20 -6.03 -0.15
N ARG A 142 -9.94 -4.96 0.12
CA ARG A 142 -10.96 -4.94 1.19
C ARG A 142 -12.23 -4.21 0.73
N PRO A 143 -13.40 -4.61 1.24
CA PRO A 143 -14.62 -3.86 1.02
C PRO A 143 -14.57 -2.51 1.73
N PHE A 144 -15.20 -1.50 1.15
CA PHE A 144 -15.36 -0.17 1.75
C PHE A 144 -16.01 -0.23 3.13
N GLY A 145 -16.97 -1.13 3.30
CA GLY A 145 -17.69 -1.34 4.54
C GLY A 145 -18.60 -2.55 4.45
N VAL A 146 -19.13 -2.97 5.59
CA VAL A 146 -20.16 -4.00 5.68
C VAL A 146 -21.43 -3.36 6.25
N LYS A 147 -22.58 -3.73 5.70
CA LYS A 147 -23.86 -3.31 6.27
C LYS A 147 -24.05 -4.02 7.60
N SER A 148 -24.30 -3.27 8.66
CA SER A 148 -24.70 -3.87 9.92
C SER A 148 -26.11 -4.43 9.75
N SER A 149 -26.40 -5.60 10.33
CA SER A 149 -27.74 -6.21 10.27
C SER A 149 -28.82 -5.40 11.03
N MET A 150 -28.45 -4.28 11.66
CA MET A 150 -29.35 -3.41 12.42
C MET A 150 -29.89 -2.22 11.62
N ASP A 151 -29.38 -1.95 10.41
CA ASP A 151 -29.81 -0.79 9.59
C ASP A 151 -31.01 -1.09 8.67
N VAL A 152 -31.68 -2.24 8.81
CA VAL A 152 -32.90 -2.58 8.07
C VAL A 152 -34.14 -2.09 8.84
N SER A 153 -34.25 -0.80 9.15
CA SER A 153 -35.47 -0.17 9.69
C SER A 153 -35.33 1.35 9.71
N ALA A 154 -35.57 2.01 8.58
CA ALA A 154 -36.01 3.41 8.53
C ALA A 154 -36.70 3.68 7.19
#